data_AF-A0A7S3B6L3-F1
#
_entry.id   AF-A0A7S3B6L3-F1
#
_cell.length_a   1.000
_cell.length_b   1.000
_cell.length_c   1.000
_cell.angle_alpha   90.00
_cell.angle_beta   90.00
_cell.angle_gamma   90.00
#
_symmetry.space_group_name_H-M   'P 1'
#
loop_
_entity.id
_entity.type
_entity.pdbx_description
1 polymer ?
#
loop_
_entity_poly.entity_id
_entity_poly.type
_entity_poly.pdbx_seq_one_letter_code
_entity_poly.pdbx_strand_id
1 'polypeptide(L)'
;GIAAPAAGMTVSTLLPSAVSAAEAAIEFTPRGITPEDTIVFVVGCVPFLWATVEFWRRIAVGDPFGTGQDSVIINDTSGQRKQAVRRVLGQDAIIAARILFGLAAASAVLVVIAGVDVTAAR
;
A
#
# COMPACT_ATOMS: atom_id res chain seq x y z
N GLY A 1 48.57 -27.10 45.04
CA GLY A 1 47.71 -27.53 43.92
C GLY A 1 48.24 -26.85 42.67
N ILE A 2 48.89 -27.58 41.76
CA ILE A 2 48.30 -28.35 40.64
C ILE A 2 47.78 -27.44 39.51
N ALA A 3 48.34 -27.70 38.32
CA ALA A 3 47.90 -27.45 36.95
C ALA A 3 48.25 -26.10 36.26
N ALA A 4 49.28 -26.17 35.39
CA ALA A 4 49.26 -25.59 34.04
C ALA A 4 48.22 -26.36 33.16
N PRO A 5 47.93 -26.04 31.88
CA PRO A 5 48.53 -25.06 30.95
C PRO A 5 47.47 -24.29 30.11
N ALA A 6 47.89 -23.43 29.17
CA ALA A 6 47.46 -23.49 27.76
C ALA A 6 47.84 -22.22 26.99
N ALA A 7 48.42 -22.43 25.82
CA ALA A 7 48.83 -21.44 24.85
C ALA A 7 47.67 -20.52 24.44
N GLY A 8 47.86 -19.21 24.61
CA GLY A 8 47.05 -18.19 23.95
C GLY A 8 47.40 -18.20 22.46
N MET A 9 46.61 -18.96 21.71
CA MET A 9 46.59 -19.00 20.25
C MET A 9 46.54 -17.58 19.68
N THR A 10 47.63 -17.13 19.06
CA THR A 10 47.64 -15.97 18.17
C THR A 10 46.77 -16.33 16.98
N VAL A 11 45.48 -16.01 17.07
CA VAL A 11 44.61 -15.99 15.90
C VAL A 11 45.13 -14.85 15.02
N SER A 12 45.99 -15.21 14.08
CA SER A 12 46.21 -14.43 12.87
C SER A 12 44.86 -14.40 12.15
N THR A 13 43.99 -13.48 12.55
CA THR A 13 42.87 -13.08 11.72
C THR A 13 43.51 -12.40 10.52
N LEU A 14 43.81 -13.21 9.51
CA LEU A 14 43.81 -12.79 8.12
C LEU A 14 42.56 -11.95 7.94
N LEU A 15 42.71 -10.63 8.02
CA LEU A 15 41.76 -9.70 7.44
C LEU A 15 41.49 -10.24 6.04
N PRO A 16 40.25 -10.63 5.68
CA PRO A 16 39.93 -10.75 4.27
C PRO A 16 40.01 -9.32 3.72
N SER A 17 41.19 -8.93 3.27
CA SER A 17 41.47 -7.76 2.44
C SER A 17 40.85 -7.91 1.04
N ALA A 18 39.65 -8.50 0.95
CA ALA A 18 39.04 -8.95 -0.29
C ALA A 18 37.52 -9.20 -0.19
N VAL A 19 36.79 -8.44 0.64
CA VAL A 19 35.40 -8.11 0.30
C VAL A 19 35.39 -6.58 0.20
N SER A 20 36.02 -5.96 -0.79
CA SER A 20 35.43 -5.73 -2.12
C SER A 20 33.90 -5.54 -2.12
N ALA A 21 33.39 -4.92 -1.06
CA ALA A 21 32.15 -4.18 -1.07
C ALA A 21 32.56 -2.80 -0.47
N ALA A 22 32.87 -1.74 -1.19
CA ALA A 22 32.26 -1.30 -2.44
C ALA A 22 30.80 -1.77 -2.55
N GLU A 23 30.10 -1.84 -1.41
CA GLU A 23 28.68 -1.63 -1.36
C GLU A 23 28.55 -0.26 -2.00
N ALA A 24 28.17 -0.28 -3.28
CA ALA A 24 28.02 0.92 -4.06
C ALA A 24 27.07 1.78 -3.24
N ALA A 25 27.62 2.77 -2.54
CA ALA A 25 26.85 3.78 -1.87
C ALA A 25 26.11 4.44 -3.01
N ILE A 26 24.87 4.01 -3.25
CA ILE A 26 23.97 4.67 -4.17
C ILE A 26 23.74 6.00 -3.50
N GLU A 27 24.52 6.99 -3.92
CA GLU A 27 24.32 8.36 -3.53
C GLU A 27 22.95 8.76 -4.07
N PHE A 28 21.93 8.66 -3.22
CA PHE A 28 20.59 9.15 -3.49
C PHE A 28 20.65 10.67 -3.48
N THR A 29 21.16 11.24 -4.58
CA THR A 29 20.95 12.65 -4.86
C THR A 29 19.45 12.83 -5.12
N PRO A 30 18.74 13.72 -4.40
CA PRO A 30 17.33 13.97 -4.62
C PRO A 30 17.13 14.44 -6.07
N ARG A 31 16.70 13.51 -6.92
CA ARG A 31 16.26 13.83 -8.28
C ARG A 31 14.91 14.51 -8.07
N GLY A 32 14.81 15.80 -8.37
CA GLY A 32 13.53 16.51 -8.27
C GLY A 32 12.43 15.79 -9.05
N ILE A 33 11.17 16.14 -8.80
CA ILE A 33 10.04 15.52 -9.49
C ILE A 33 10.08 15.89 -10.98
N THR A 34 10.22 14.89 -11.84
CA THR A 34 10.15 15.09 -13.29
C THR A 34 8.70 14.96 -13.80
N PRO A 35 8.39 15.45 -15.01
CA PRO A 35 7.09 15.20 -15.63
C PRO A 35 6.79 13.72 -15.81
N GLU A 36 7.81 12.90 -16.10
CA GLU A 36 7.67 11.45 -16.24
C GLU A 36 7.23 10.80 -14.92
N ASP A 37 7.84 11.17 -13.79
CA ASP A 37 7.45 10.68 -12.46
C ASP A 37 5.98 10.99 -12.16
N THR A 38 5.53 12.18 -12.58
CA THR A 38 4.14 12.62 -12.40
C THR A 38 3.17 11.78 -13.25
N ILE A 39 3.53 11.48 -14.50
CA ILE A 39 2.71 10.63 -15.38
C ILE A 39 2.61 9.22 -14.81
N VAL A 40 3.72 8.63 -14.38
CA VAL A 40 3.74 7.29 -13.76
C VAL A 40 2.87 7.26 -12.51
N PHE A 41 2.94 8.30 -11.67
CA PHE A 41 2.07 8.45 -10.50
C PHE A 41 0.58 8.46 -10.88
N VAL A 42 0.18 9.30 -11.83
CA VAL A 42 -1.23 9.42 -12.27
C VAL A 42 -1.74 8.12 -12.89
N VAL A 43 -0.94 7.47 -13.73
CA VAL A 43 -1.28 6.14 -14.29
C VAL A 43 -1.40 5.10 -13.18
N GLY A 44 -0.52 5.16 -12.18
CA GLY A 44 -0.56 4.31 -10.99
C GLY A 44 -1.84 4.47 -10.16
N CYS A 45 -2.53 5.61 -10.22
CA CYS A 45 -3.81 5.81 -9.53
C CYS A 45 -4.98 5.08 -10.21
N VAL A 46 -4.89 4.73 -11.49
CA VAL A 46 -5.98 4.10 -12.27
C VAL A 46 -6.57 2.83 -11.60
N PRO A 47 -5.80 1.82 -11.16
CA PRO A 47 -6.36 0.65 -10.51
C PRO A 47 -7.15 0.98 -9.23
N PHE A 48 -6.78 2.03 -8.50
CA PHE A 48 -7.48 2.46 -7.29
C PHE A 48 -8.77 3.19 -7.60
N LEU A 49 -8.78 4.03 -8.65
CA LEU A 49 -10.00 4.66 -9.14
C LEU A 49 -10.99 3.61 -9.63
N TRP A 50 -10.52 2.63 -10.39
CA TRP A 50 -11.34 1.51 -10.83
C TRP A 50 -11.89 0.69 -9.66
N ALA A 51 -11.04 0.34 -8.68
CA ALA A 51 -11.45 -0.37 -7.48
C ALA A 51 -12.51 0.41 -6.68
N THR A 52 -12.40 1.74 -6.62
CA THR A 52 -13.41 2.61 -6.00
C THR A 52 -14.75 2.47 -6.72
N VAL A 53 -14.76 2.58 -8.05
CA VAL A 53 -15.99 2.44 -8.85
C VAL A 53 -16.61 1.04 -8.70
N GLU A 54 -15.82 -0.02 -8.83
CA GLU A 54 -16.28 -1.40 -8.66
C GLU A 54 -16.79 -1.67 -7.25
N PHE A 55 -16.14 -1.11 -6.22
CA PHE A 55 -16.61 -1.20 -4.84
C PHE A 55 -18.03 -0.65 -4.73
N TRP A 56 -18.26 0.60 -5.12
CA TRP A 56 -19.59 1.22 -5.03
C TRP A 56 -20.64 0.52 -5.90
N ARG A 57 -20.26 0.05 -7.10
CA ARG A 57 -21.15 -0.74 -7.97
C ARG A 57 -21.62 -2.01 -7.27
N ARG A 58 -20.70 -2.76 -6.66
CA ARG A 58 -21.03 -4.01 -5.95
C ARG A 58 -21.91 -3.77 -4.72
N ILE A 59 -21.71 -2.65 -4.00
CA ILE A 59 -22.60 -2.24 -2.92
C ILE A 59 -24.01 -1.95 -3.44
N ALA A 60 -24.13 -1.22 -4.55
CA ALA A 60 -25.43 -0.85 -5.12
C ALA A 60 -26.22 -2.05 -5.68
N VAL A 61 -25.52 -3.00 -6.29
CA VAL A 61 -26.12 -4.21 -6.90
C VAL A 61 -26.29 -5.34 -5.87
N GLY A 62 -25.54 -5.32 -4.76
CA GLY A 62 -25.52 -6.37 -3.75
C GLY A 62 -24.65 -7.58 -4.11
N ASP A 63 -23.65 -7.38 -4.98
CA ASP A 63 -22.69 -8.39 -5.41
C ASP A 63 -21.68 -8.72 -4.29
N PRO A 64 -21.22 -9.98 -4.16
CA PRO A 64 -20.19 -10.36 -3.21
C PRO A 64 -18.80 -9.81 -3.51
N PHE A 65 -18.08 -9.53 -2.43
CA PHE A 65 -16.64 -9.34 -2.40
C PHE A 65 -15.95 -10.68 -2.13
N GLY A 66 -14.85 -10.95 -2.83
CA GLY A 66 -14.09 -12.20 -2.72
C GLY A 66 -14.56 -13.30 -3.68
N THR A 67 -13.96 -14.48 -3.55
CA THR A 67 -14.23 -15.67 -4.38
C THR A 67 -14.51 -16.88 -3.51
N GLY A 68 -15.47 -17.73 -3.89
CA GLY A 68 -15.73 -19.00 -3.22
C GLY A 68 -16.33 -18.85 -1.82
N GLN A 69 -15.77 -19.60 -0.86
CA GLN A 69 -16.32 -19.77 0.50
C GLN A 69 -16.15 -18.53 1.40
N ASP A 70 -15.21 -17.63 1.06
CA ASP A 70 -14.92 -16.42 1.83
C ASP A 70 -15.65 -15.18 1.28
N SER A 71 -16.72 -15.40 0.51
CA SER A 71 -17.52 -14.30 -0.04
C SER A 71 -18.25 -13.52 1.06
N VAL A 72 -18.08 -12.20 1.05
CA VAL A 72 -18.72 -11.27 1.99
C VAL A 72 -19.57 -10.28 1.20
N ILE A 73 -20.78 -10.01 1.66
CA ILE A 73 -21.62 -8.97 1.08
C ILE A 73 -21.88 -7.90 2.13
N ILE A 74 -21.86 -6.64 1.72
CA ILE A 74 -22.14 -5.53 2.62
C ILE A 74 -23.59 -5.09 2.40
N ASN A 75 -24.42 -5.28 3.43
CA ASN A 75 -25.85 -4.95 3.48
C ASN A 75 -26.70 -5.60 2.35
N ASP A 76 -27.36 -6.72 2.64
CA ASP A 76 -28.29 -7.38 1.71
C ASP A 76 -29.68 -6.73 1.77
N THR A 77 -29.82 -5.51 1.26
CA THR A 77 -31.10 -4.78 1.24
C THR A 77 -31.92 -5.04 -0.02
N SER A 78 -31.37 -5.73 -1.02
CA SER A 78 -32.01 -5.88 -2.33
C SER A 78 -33.14 -6.90 -2.35
N GLY A 79 -33.14 -7.89 -1.44
CA GLY A 79 -34.17 -8.94 -1.39
C GLY A 79 -34.21 -9.87 -2.62
N GLN A 80 -33.27 -9.72 -3.56
CA GLN A 80 -33.26 -10.42 -4.85
C GLN A 80 -32.53 -11.77 -4.83
N ARG A 81 -32.21 -12.32 -3.65
CA ARG A 81 -31.27 -13.45 -3.56
C ARG A 81 -31.95 -14.82 -3.55
N LYS A 82 -31.47 -15.67 -4.45
CA LYS A 82 -31.76 -17.11 -4.50
C LYS A 82 -30.87 -17.96 -3.58
N GLN A 83 -29.76 -17.41 -3.06
CA GLN A 83 -28.77 -18.17 -2.28
C GLN A 83 -28.26 -17.35 -1.09
N ALA A 84 -28.25 -17.97 0.09
CA ALA A 84 -27.82 -17.35 1.34
C ALA A 84 -26.28 -17.26 1.38
N VAL A 85 -25.75 -16.06 1.60
CA VAL A 85 -24.32 -15.83 1.82
C VAL A 85 -23.99 -16.01 3.30
N ARG A 86 -22.84 -16.62 3.58
CA ARG A 86 -22.46 -17.04 4.94
C ARG A 86 -22.02 -15.87 5.83
N ARG A 87 -21.55 -14.76 5.25
CA ARG A 87 -21.14 -13.54 5.97
C ARG A 87 -21.71 -12.28 5.33
N VAL A 88 -22.53 -11.58 6.10
CA VAL A 88 -23.03 -10.24 5.76
C VAL A 88 -22.31 -9.24 6.65
N LEU A 89 -21.65 -8.27 6.03
CA LEU A 89 -21.05 -7.16 6.71
C LEU A 89 -22.12 -6.08 6.92
N GLY A 90 -22.28 -5.68 8.18
CA GLY A 90 -23.37 -4.80 8.62
C GLY A 90 -23.22 -3.35 8.19
N GLN A 91 -24.21 -2.53 8.58
CA GLN A 91 -24.29 -1.11 8.24
C GLN A 91 -23.04 -0.31 8.68
N ASP A 92 -22.39 -0.69 9.77
CA ASP A 92 -21.19 -0.03 10.29
C ASP A 92 -20.04 -0.02 9.28
N ALA A 93 -19.92 -1.07 8.47
CA ALA A 93 -18.89 -1.11 7.44
C ALA A 93 -19.20 -0.16 6.27
N ILE A 94 -20.47 0.05 5.93
CA ILE A 94 -20.84 1.07 4.94
C ILE A 94 -20.51 2.47 5.48
N ILE A 95 -20.75 2.73 6.76
CA ILE A 95 -20.40 4.00 7.40
C ILE A 95 -18.89 4.20 7.36
N ALA A 96 -18.12 3.20 7.78
CA ALA A 96 -16.66 3.24 7.73
C ALA A 96 -16.16 3.49 6.30
N ALA A 97 -16.71 2.79 5.31
CA ALA A 97 -16.36 3.01 3.91
C ALA A 97 -16.62 4.45 3.47
N ARG A 98 -17.79 5.03 3.79
CA ARG A 98 -18.09 6.44 3.47
C ARG A 98 -17.09 7.42 4.08
N ILE A 99 -16.69 7.19 5.33
CA ILE A 99 -15.70 8.03 6.00
C ILE A 99 -14.35 7.90 5.31
N LEU A 100 -13.88 6.66 5.06
CA LEU A 100 -12.58 6.41 4.43
C LEU A 100 -12.50 6.99 3.02
N PHE A 101 -13.52 6.76 2.18
CA PHE A 101 -13.59 7.32 0.84
C PHE A 101 -13.72 8.85 0.87
N GLY A 102 -14.46 9.41 1.82
CA GLY A 102 -14.57 10.86 2.01
C GLY A 102 -13.23 11.51 2.35
N LEU A 103 -12.46 10.91 3.26
CA LEU A 103 -11.11 11.38 3.61
C LEU A 103 -10.16 11.25 2.41
N ALA A 104 -10.21 10.12 1.69
CA ALA A 104 -9.39 9.94 0.49
C ALA A 104 -9.70 10.99 -0.59
N ALA A 105 -10.99 11.30 -0.81
CA ALA A 105 -11.40 12.34 -1.73
C ALA A 105 -10.92 13.73 -1.29
N ALA A 106 -11.01 14.04 0.01
CA ALA A 106 -10.48 15.29 0.55
C ALA A 106 -8.96 15.40 0.33
N SER A 107 -8.20 14.32 0.54
CA SER A 107 -6.77 14.30 0.25
C SER A 107 -6.48 14.55 -1.23
N ALA A 108 -7.24 13.92 -2.15
CA ALA A 108 -7.06 14.14 -3.58
C ALA A 108 -7.33 15.61 -3.98
N VAL A 109 -8.36 16.24 -3.40
CA VAL A 109 -8.66 17.67 -3.63
C VAL A 109 -7.49 18.55 -3.18
N LEU A 110 -6.90 18.28 -2.02
CA LEU A 110 -5.74 19.03 -1.54
C LEU A 110 -4.54 18.93 -2.49
N VAL A 111 -4.30 17.74 -3.08
CA VAL A 111 -3.25 17.56 -4.09
C VAL A 111 -3.52 18.43 -5.33
N VAL A 112 -4.77 18.46 -5.81
CA VAL A 112 -5.15 19.28 -6.97
C VAL A 112 -4.97 20.77 -6.68
N ILE A 113 -5.44 21.25 -5.53
CA ILE A 113 -5.27 22.66 -5.11
C ILE A 113 -3.79 23.02 -5.06
N ALA A 114 -2.97 22.21 -4.37
CA ALA A 114 -1.53 22.45 -4.28
C ALA A 114 -0.85 22.44 -5.66
N GLY A 115 -1.27 21.55 -6.56
CA GLY A 115 -0.80 21.50 -7.93
C GLY A 115 -1.12 22.78 -8.70
N VAL A 116 -2.37 23.26 -8.62
CA VAL A 116 -2.79 24.52 -9.24
C VAL A 116 -2.00 25.70 -8.68
N ASP A 117 -1.87 25.80 -7.36
CA ASP A 117 -1.14 26.88 -6.70
C ASP A 117 0.33 26.94 -7.14
N VAL A 118 1.01 25.79 -7.21
CA VAL A 118 2.40 25.70 -7.70
C VAL A 118 2.51 26.12 -9.16
N THR A 119 1.51 25.80 -10.00
CA THR A 119 1.52 26.20 -11.42
C THR A 119 1.15 27.66 -11.64
N ALA A 120 0.28 28.24 -10.80
CA ALA A 120 -0.16 29.63 -10.89
C ALA A 120 0.84 30.61 -10.27
N ALA A 121 1.69 30.15 -9.34
CA ALA A 121 2.75 30.93 -8.73
C ALA A 121 4.04 31.02 -9.58
N ARG A 122 4.08 30.36 -10.74
CA ARG A 122 5.15 30.48 -11.74
C ARG A 122 4.78 31.50 -12.79
#